data_AF-A0A257XAP3-F1
#
_entry.id   AF-A0A257XAP3-F1
#
_cell.length_a   1.000
_cell.length_b   1.000
_cell.length_c   1.000
_cell.angle_alpha   90.00
_cell.angle_beta   90.00
_cell.angle_gamma   90.00
#
_symmetry.space_group_name_H-M   'P 1'
#
loop_
_entity.id
_entity.type
_entity.pdbx_description
1 polymer ?
#
loop_
_entity_poly.entity_id
_entity_poly.type
_entity_poly.pdbx_seq_one_letter_code
_entity_poly.pdbx_strand_id
1 'polypeptide(L)'
;MLHPDRLFPADPAVRAIARRLYERVEHLPLISPHGHTDPRWYAENLPFPDPAQLFVVPDHYVFRMLYSQGVPLEDLGVPRRDGGPTEQDGRKIWRTFADHYHLFRGTPTRIWLDHAFSTLFGIDERLSAGNADATYDTIAAALKTDAFRPRALFERFNIEAIATTESPLDELKWH
;
A
#
# COMPACT_ATOMS: atom_id res chain seq x y z
N MET A 1 10.58 -12.82 2.04
CA MET A 1 9.19 -13.20 1.66
C MET A 1 8.94 -13.40 0.14
N LEU A 2 9.57 -12.60 -0.73
CA LEU A 2 9.27 -12.60 -2.16
C LEU A 2 10.22 -13.52 -2.95
N HIS A 3 9.67 -14.42 -3.77
CA HIS A 3 10.46 -15.16 -4.74
C HIS A 3 10.78 -14.25 -5.96
N PRO A 4 12.00 -14.30 -6.53
CA PRO A 4 12.36 -13.49 -7.70
C PRO A 4 11.49 -13.83 -8.93
N ASP A 5 11.18 -15.11 -9.17
CA ASP A 5 10.29 -15.55 -10.26
C ASP A 5 8.80 -15.57 -9.90
N ARG A 6 8.36 -14.79 -8.90
CA ARG A 6 6.93 -14.73 -8.56
C ARG A 6 6.12 -14.33 -9.80
N LEU A 7 4.92 -14.91 -9.94
CA LEU A 7 4.00 -14.71 -11.07
C LEU A 7 4.45 -15.31 -12.42
N PHE A 8 5.66 -15.85 -12.54
CA PHE A 8 6.07 -16.57 -13.74
C PHE A 8 5.48 -17.99 -13.77
N PRO A 9 5.25 -18.57 -14.97
CA PRO A 9 4.77 -19.94 -15.10
C PRO A 9 5.67 -20.97 -14.41
N ALA A 10 5.07 -22.11 -14.05
CA ALA A 10 5.78 -23.23 -13.42
C ALA A 10 6.71 -23.98 -14.39
N ASP A 11 6.34 -24.02 -15.68
CA ASP A 11 7.13 -24.66 -16.73
C ASP A 11 8.52 -24.00 -16.84
N PRO A 12 9.63 -24.76 -16.75
CA PRO A 12 10.97 -24.19 -16.74
C PRO A 12 11.34 -23.43 -18.01
N ALA A 13 10.94 -23.92 -19.19
CA ALA A 13 11.28 -23.27 -20.45
C ALA A 13 10.54 -21.95 -20.59
N VAL A 14 9.25 -21.93 -20.26
CA VAL A 14 8.43 -20.71 -20.26
C VAL A 14 8.90 -19.71 -19.20
N ARG A 15 9.25 -20.18 -17.99
CA ARG A 15 9.79 -19.32 -16.92
C ARG A 15 11.09 -18.64 -17.33
N ALA A 16 12.00 -19.36 -17.99
CA ALA A 16 13.25 -18.80 -18.48
C ALA A 16 13.01 -17.68 -19.52
N ILE A 17 12.03 -17.86 -20.40
CA ILE A 17 11.62 -16.83 -21.36
C ILE A 17 11.02 -15.62 -20.63
N ALA A 18 10.11 -15.85 -19.67
CA ALA A 18 9.47 -14.79 -18.90
C ALA A 18 10.50 -13.94 -18.13
N ARG A 19 11.47 -14.60 -17.47
CA ARG A 19 12.56 -13.92 -16.76
C ARG A 19 13.37 -13.03 -17.69
N ARG A 20 13.84 -13.57 -18.83
CA ARG A 20 14.64 -12.81 -19.80
C ARG A 20 13.90 -11.59 -20.35
N LEU A 21 12.58 -11.68 -20.51
CA LEU A 21 11.76 -10.55 -20.95
C LEU A 21 11.59 -9.52 -19.83
N TYR A 22 11.32 -9.97 -18.60
CA TYR A 22 11.15 -9.10 -17.44
C TYR A 22 12.42 -8.31 -17.10
N GLU A 23 13.59 -8.95 -17.11
CA GLU A 23 14.90 -8.30 -16.87
C GLU A 23 15.18 -7.14 -17.84
N ARG A 24 14.53 -7.10 -19.01
CA ARG A 24 14.66 -5.99 -19.97
C ARG A 24 13.79 -4.79 -19.64
N VAL A 25 12.76 -4.97 -18.82
CA VAL A 25 11.71 -3.97 -18.60
C VAL A 25 11.52 -3.59 -17.13
N GLU A 26 12.06 -4.36 -16.17
CA GLU A 26 11.79 -4.18 -14.74
C GLU A 26 12.29 -2.86 -14.13
N HIS A 27 13.24 -2.20 -14.80
CA HIS A 27 13.82 -0.93 -14.36
C HIS A 27 13.38 0.26 -15.23
N LEU A 28 12.47 0.05 -16.19
CA LEU A 28 11.93 1.16 -16.96
C LEU A 28 11.14 2.12 -16.05
N PRO A 29 11.13 3.43 -16.36
CA PRO A 29 10.32 4.39 -15.62
C PRO A 29 8.83 4.02 -15.62
N LEU A 30 8.15 4.32 -14.51
CA LEU A 30 6.73 4.07 -14.36
C LEU A 30 5.93 5.21 -15.00
N ILE A 31 5.06 4.84 -15.94
CA ILE A 31 4.03 5.71 -16.50
C ILE A 31 2.70 5.27 -15.89
N SER A 32 2.12 6.12 -15.03
CA SER A 32 0.81 5.92 -14.40
C SER A 32 -0.19 6.93 -14.97
N PRO A 33 -0.73 6.68 -16.18
CA PRO A 33 -1.48 7.68 -16.95
C PRO A 33 -2.90 7.92 -16.42
N HIS A 34 -3.33 7.16 -15.40
CA HIS A 34 -4.59 7.34 -14.71
C HIS A 34 -4.47 6.83 -13.27
N GLY A 35 -4.99 7.59 -12.31
CA GLY A 35 -4.92 7.27 -10.89
C GLY A 35 -5.70 8.25 -10.03
N HIS A 36 -5.72 7.97 -8.73
CA HIS A 36 -6.47 8.71 -7.72
C HIS A 36 -5.63 9.06 -6.49
N THR A 37 -4.31 9.20 -6.64
CA THR A 37 -3.48 9.72 -5.54
C THR A 37 -3.81 11.19 -5.30
N ASP A 38 -3.77 11.64 -4.04
CA ASP A 38 -4.06 13.04 -3.72
C ASP A 38 -2.91 13.96 -4.20
N PRO A 39 -3.16 14.93 -5.10
CA PRO A 39 -2.12 15.86 -5.59
C PRO A 39 -1.47 16.66 -4.45
N ARG A 40 -2.19 16.88 -3.34
CA ARG A 40 -1.69 17.58 -2.16
C ARG A 40 -0.49 16.89 -1.53
N TRP A 41 -0.39 15.56 -1.61
CA TRP A 41 0.76 14.81 -1.09
C TRP A 41 2.07 15.31 -1.70
N TYR A 42 2.07 15.54 -3.01
CA TYR A 42 3.25 16.00 -3.73
C TYR A 42 3.45 17.51 -3.57
N ALA A 43 2.38 18.30 -3.54
CA ALA A 43 2.46 19.75 -3.37
C ALA A 43 3.07 20.14 -2.00
N GLU A 44 2.54 19.58 -0.91
CA GLU A 44 2.98 19.90 0.46
C GLU A 44 4.17 19.06 0.93
N ASN A 45 4.35 17.85 0.37
CA ASN A 45 5.44 16.93 0.69
C ASN A 45 5.58 16.61 2.20
N LEU A 46 4.45 16.58 2.91
CA LEU A 46 4.38 16.19 4.32
C LEU A 46 4.54 14.66 4.46
N PRO A 47 5.03 14.16 5.62
CA PRO A 47 5.13 12.72 5.84
C PRO A 47 3.74 12.10 5.95
N PHE A 48 3.63 10.82 5.58
CA PHE A 48 2.43 10.03 5.88
C PHE A 48 2.31 9.83 7.40
N PRO A 49 1.09 9.87 7.96
CA PRO A 49 0.90 9.92 9.40
C PRO A 49 1.28 8.62 10.11
N ASP A 50 0.73 7.47 9.69
CA ASP A 50 0.98 6.16 10.29
C ASP A 50 0.64 4.99 9.33
N PRO A 51 1.02 3.74 9.67
CA PRO A 51 0.77 2.57 8.83
C PRO A 51 -0.70 2.30 8.51
N ALA A 52 -1.62 2.50 9.46
CA ALA A 52 -3.03 2.23 9.24
C ALA A 52 -3.66 3.26 8.31
N GLN A 53 -3.33 4.54 8.50
CA GLN A 53 -3.79 5.63 7.64
C GLN A 53 -3.19 5.56 6.23
N LEU A 54 -2.07 4.87 6.04
CA LEU A 54 -1.47 4.65 4.72
C LEU A 54 -2.02 3.40 4.00
N PHE A 55 -2.14 2.28 4.71
CA PHE A 55 -2.41 0.96 4.09
C PHE A 55 -3.82 0.40 4.32
N VAL A 56 -4.52 0.84 5.36
CA VAL A 56 -5.79 0.21 5.78
C VAL A 56 -6.97 1.13 5.51
N VAL A 57 -6.97 2.32 6.11
CA VAL A 57 -8.10 3.27 6.06
C VAL A 57 -8.46 3.69 4.62
N PRO A 58 -7.51 4.04 3.73
CA PRO A 58 -7.86 4.51 2.39
C PRO A 58 -8.10 3.38 1.38
N ASP A 59 -7.68 2.13 1.66
CA ASP A 59 -7.72 1.04 0.68
C ASP A 59 -9.00 0.20 0.80
N HIS A 60 -9.92 0.45 -0.12
CA HIS A 60 -11.19 -0.27 -0.20
C HIS A 60 -11.05 -1.75 -0.54
N TYR A 61 -9.94 -2.23 -1.12
CA TYR A 61 -9.72 -3.67 -1.25
C TYR A 61 -9.45 -4.32 0.11
N VAL A 62 -8.76 -3.60 1.00
CA VAL A 62 -8.43 -4.07 2.35
C VAL A 62 -9.68 -4.09 3.22
N PHE A 63 -10.34 -2.96 3.45
CA PHE A 63 -11.47 -2.92 4.36
C PHE A 63 -12.68 -3.68 3.83
N ARG A 64 -12.86 -3.83 2.50
CA ARG A 64 -13.93 -4.68 1.94
C ARG A 64 -13.76 -6.15 2.32
N MET A 65 -12.52 -6.66 2.33
CA MET A 65 -12.26 -8.05 2.72
C MET A 65 -12.63 -8.28 4.19
N LEU A 66 -12.17 -7.41 5.08
CA LEU A 66 -12.46 -7.51 6.51
C LEU A 66 -13.95 -7.31 6.81
N TYR A 67 -14.60 -6.33 6.18
CA TYR A 67 -16.03 -6.10 6.30
C TYR A 67 -16.86 -7.30 5.84
N SER A 68 -16.43 -7.99 4.78
CA SER A 68 -17.09 -9.22 4.32
C SER A 68 -17.04 -10.37 5.33
N GLN A 69 -16.14 -10.31 6.32
CA GLN A 69 -16.01 -11.28 7.41
C GLN A 69 -16.56 -10.76 8.74
N GLY A 70 -17.28 -9.64 8.73
CA GLY A 70 -17.99 -9.12 9.90
C GLY A 70 -17.23 -8.08 10.72
N VAL A 71 -16.08 -7.58 10.26
CA VAL A 71 -15.38 -6.46 10.91
C VAL A 71 -16.07 -5.13 10.54
N PRO A 72 -16.61 -4.35 11.50
CA PRO A 72 -17.22 -3.06 11.21
C PRO A 72 -16.23 -2.06 10.58
N LEU A 73 -16.71 -1.17 9.70
CA LEU A 73 -15.86 -0.19 9.02
C LEU A 73 -15.32 0.87 10.00
N GLU A 74 -16.11 1.21 11.01
CA GLU A 74 -15.73 2.12 12.08
C GLU A 74 -14.55 1.59 12.91
N ASP A 75 -14.43 0.28 13.09
CA ASP A 75 -13.29 -0.34 13.79
C ASP A 75 -12.00 -0.31 12.96
N LEU A 76 -12.12 -0.04 11.66
CA LEU A 76 -11.00 0.13 10.72
C LEU A 76 -10.68 1.60 10.43
N GLY A 77 -11.31 2.53 11.17
CA GLY A 77 -11.08 3.97 11.01
C GLY A 77 -11.72 4.59 9.75
N VAL A 78 -12.54 3.84 9.00
CA VAL A 78 -13.17 4.33 7.77
C VAL A 78 -14.25 5.36 8.12
N PRO A 79 -14.19 6.60 7.58
CA PRO A 79 -15.12 7.67 7.93
C PRO A 79 -16.58 7.30 7.65
N ARG A 80 -17.45 7.61 8.62
CA ARG A 80 -18.89 7.41 8.47
C ARG A 80 -19.56 8.63 7.85
N ARG A 81 -20.54 8.40 6.97
CA ARG A 81 -21.34 9.48 6.36
C ARG A 81 -22.18 10.27 7.35
N ASP A 82 -22.57 9.64 8.45
CA ASP A 82 -23.37 10.27 9.52
C ASP A 82 -22.51 11.03 10.55
N GLY A 83 -21.18 11.04 10.37
CA GLY A 83 -20.24 11.70 11.29
C GLY A 83 -20.09 11.00 12.64
N GLY A 84 -20.58 9.76 12.78
CA GLY A 84 -20.40 8.96 13.99
C GLY A 84 -18.92 8.66 14.29
N PRO A 85 -18.61 8.26 15.54
CA PRO A 85 -17.24 7.94 15.92
C PRO A 85 -16.70 6.74 15.15
N THR A 86 -15.40 6.78 14.87
CA THR A 86 -14.61 5.69 14.30
C THR A 86 -13.36 5.51 15.13
N GLU A 87 -12.74 4.34 15.07
CA GLU A 87 -11.45 4.08 15.71
C GLU A 87 -10.40 5.07 15.19
N GLN A 88 -9.68 5.69 16.11
CA GLN A 88 -8.64 6.69 15.82
C GLN A 88 -7.24 6.17 16.12
N ASP A 89 -7.11 5.09 16.91
CA ASP A 89 -5.84 4.47 17.20
C ASP A 89 -5.37 3.62 16.01
N GLY A 90 -4.45 4.18 15.22
CA GLY A 90 -3.84 3.50 14.08
C GLY A 90 -3.20 2.15 14.45
N ARG A 91 -2.68 2.00 15.67
CA ARG A 91 -2.12 0.71 16.11
C ARG A 91 -3.22 -0.32 16.34
N LYS A 92 -4.35 0.08 16.92
CA LYS A 92 -5.51 -0.82 17.09
C LYS A 92 -6.08 -1.24 15.74
N ILE A 93 -6.23 -0.31 14.80
CA ILE A 93 -6.65 -0.62 13.41
C ILE A 93 -5.68 -1.61 12.77
N TRP A 94 -4.37 -1.37 12.91
CA TRP A 94 -3.34 -2.25 12.35
C TRP A 94 -3.37 -3.66 12.95
N ARG A 95 -3.58 -3.79 14.26
CA ARG A 95 -3.73 -5.10 14.93
C ARG A 95 -4.93 -5.87 14.38
N THR A 96 -6.09 -5.21 14.22
CA THR A 96 -7.27 -5.83 13.59
C THR A 96 -6.96 -6.30 12.18
N PHE A 97 -6.29 -5.46 11.38
CA PHE A 97 -5.85 -5.82 10.03
C PHE A 97 -4.89 -7.02 10.01
N ALA A 98 -3.89 -7.02 10.87
CA ALA A 98 -2.86 -8.06 10.95
C ALA A 98 -3.45 -9.43 11.38
N ASP A 99 -4.40 -9.44 12.32
CA ASP A 99 -5.11 -10.65 12.76
C ASP A 99 -5.89 -11.31 11.60
N HIS A 100 -6.47 -10.48 10.73
CA HIS A 100 -7.25 -10.90 9.57
C HIS A 100 -6.42 -11.04 8.29
N TYR A 101 -5.09 -10.86 8.34
CA TYR A 101 -4.25 -10.82 7.13
C TYR A 101 -4.21 -12.15 6.36
N HIS A 102 -4.61 -13.25 7.01
CA HIS A 102 -4.76 -14.56 6.40
C HIS A 102 -5.88 -14.62 5.35
N LEU A 103 -6.89 -13.73 5.42
CA LEU A 103 -8.01 -13.67 4.47
C LEU A 103 -7.57 -13.31 3.05
N PHE A 104 -6.45 -12.60 2.91
CA PHE A 104 -5.94 -12.18 1.59
C PHE A 104 -5.20 -13.31 0.85
N ARG A 105 -5.10 -14.53 1.40
CA ARG A 105 -4.44 -15.65 0.71
C ARG A 105 -5.08 -15.88 -0.67
N GLY A 106 -4.24 -15.83 -1.71
CA GLY A 106 -4.67 -16.02 -3.10
C GLY A 106 -5.22 -14.77 -3.79
N THR A 107 -5.27 -13.62 -3.11
CA THR A 107 -5.73 -12.35 -3.70
C THR A 107 -4.57 -11.51 -4.23
N PRO A 108 -4.80 -10.60 -5.20
CA PRO A 108 -3.78 -9.65 -5.64
C PRO A 108 -3.33 -8.69 -4.52
N THR A 109 -4.24 -8.29 -3.62
CA THR A 109 -3.92 -7.44 -2.46
C THR A 109 -2.80 -8.03 -1.61
N ARG A 110 -2.77 -9.36 -1.45
CA ARG A 110 -1.68 -10.04 -0.75
C ARG A 110 -0.33 -9.82 -1.40
N ILE A 111 -0.26 -9.94 -2.73
CA ILE A 111 0.98 -9.75 -3.50
C ILE A 111 1.45 -8.30 -3.39
N TRP A 112 0.55 -7.33 -3.51
CA TRP A 112 0.90 -5.91 -3.44
C TRP A 112 1.44 -5.51 -2.06
N LEU A 113 0.77 -5.95 -0.99
CA LEU A 113 1.18 -5.63 0.38
C LEU A 113 2.47 -6.36 0.77
N ASP A 114 2.58 -7.66 0.48
CA ASP A 114 3.83 -8.40 0.72
C ASP A 114 5.00 -7.76 -0.07
N HIS A 115 4.74 -7.25 -1.28
CA HIS A 115 5.73 -6.50 -2.05
C HIS A 115 6.16 -5.22 -1.33
N ALA A 116 5.22 -4.35 -0.98
CA ALA A 116 5.52 -3.10 -0.29
C ALA A 116 6.25 -3.32 1.04
N PHE A 117 5.80 -4.26 1.86
CA PHE A 117 6.43 -4.59 3.15
C PHE A 117 7.88 -5.06 2.98
N SER A 118 8.14 -5.93 2.01
CA SER A 118 9.49 -6.46 1.79
C SER A 118 10.42 -5.46 1.10
N THR A 119 9.98 -4.76 0.03
CA THR A 119 10.87 -3.90 -0.76
C THR A 119 11.05 -2.50 -0.19
N LEU A 120 10.05 -1.97 0.52
CA LEU A 120 10.13 -0.63 1.09
C LEU A 120 10.63 -0.67 2.53
N PHE A 121 10.12 -1.60 3.33
CA PHE A 121 10.35 -1.62 4.79
C PHE A 121 11.26 -2.75 5.26
N GLY A 122 11.73 -3.63 4.37
CA GLY A 122 12.62 -4.74 4.73
C GLY A 122 11.95 -5.81 5.61
N ILE A 123 10.61 -5.90 5.59
CA ILE A 123 9.87 -6.86 6.38
C ILE A 123 9.81 -8.19 5.61
N ASP A 124 10.58 -9.17 6.08
CA ASP A 124 10.68 -10.49 5.46
C ASP A 124 9.77 -11.57 6.06
N GLU A 125 9.16 -11.25 7.20
CA GLU A 125 8.15 -12.11 7.82
C GLU A 125 6.75 -11.76 7.32
N ARG A 126 5.93 -12.79 7.12
CA ARG A 126 4.51 -12.64 6.80
C ARG A 126 3.80 -11.95 7.97
N LEU A 127 3.08 -10.86 7.68
CA LEU A 127 2.25 -10.19 8.68
C LEU A 127 1.23 -11.17 9.30
N SER A 128 1.05 -11.07 10.61
CA SER A 128 0.15 -11.87 11.43
C SER A 128 -0.15 -11.12 12.74
N ALA A 129 -1.09 -11.62 13.53
CA ALA A 129 -1.33 -11.09 14.88
C ALA A 129 -0.04 -11.06 15.73
N GLY A 130 0.84 -12.06 15.59
CA GLY A 130 2.05 -12.21 16.41
C GLY A 130 3.13 -11.16 16.15
N ASN A 131 3.12 -10.51 14.98
CA ASN A 131 4.10 -9.47 14.63
C ASN A 131 3.45 -8.11 14.27
N ALA A 132 2.19 -7.92 14.61
CA ALA A 132 1.45 -6.70 14.28
C ALA A 132 2.13 -5.43 14.84
N ASP A 133 2.53 -5.44 16.12
CA ASP A 133 3.15 -4.25 16.72
C ASP A 133 4.55 -3.98 16.19
N ALA A 134 5.36 -5.02 15.99
CA ALA A 134 6.71 -4.88 15.47
C ALA A 134 6.70 -4.35 14.02
N THR A 135 5.77 -4.82 13.19
CA THR A 135 5.61 -4.33 11.81
C THR A 135 5.07 -2.91 11.79
N TYR A 136 4.12 -2.56 12.68
CA TYR A 136 3.63 -1.19 12.84
C TYR A 136 4.79 -0.24 13.17
N ASP A 137 5.62 -0.59 14.15
CA ASP A 137 6.74 0.26 14.60
C ASP A 137 7.78 0.45 13.50
N THR A 138 8.09 -0.61 12.76
CA THR A 138 9.03 -0.57 11.63
C THR A 138 8.56 0.38 10.55
N ILE A 139 7.29 0.26 10.13
CA ILE A 139 6.70 1.12 9.09
C ILE A 139 6.60 2.56 9.61
N ALA A 140 6.08 2.76 10.83
CA ALA A 140 5.90 4.09 11.41
C ALA A 140 7.23 4.83 11.60
N ALA A 141 8.32 4.13 11.94
CA ALA A 141 9.65 4.72 12.01
C ALA A 141 10.15 5.13 10.62
N ALA A 142 9.97 4.28 9.60
CA ALA A 142 10.37 4.58 8.24
C ALA A 142 9.64 5.80 7.66
N LEU A 143 8.32 5.90 7.86
CA LEU A 143 7.48 7.01 7.37
C LEU A 143 7.88 8.39 7.92
N LYS A 144 8.60 8.44 9.05
CA LYS A 144 9.12 9.69 9.64
C LYS A 144 10.41 10.17 8.99
N THR A 145 11.07 9.34 8.19
CA THR A 145 12.34 9.68 7.54
C THR A 145 12.11 10.45 6.25
N ASP A 146 13.09 11.25 5.84
CA ASP A 146 12.99 12.02 4.61
C ASP A 146 12.96 11.14 3.34
N ALA A 147 13.47 9.90 3.43
CA ALA A 147 13.42 8.92 2.35
C ALA A 147 11.98 8.43 2.04
N PHE A 148 11.02 8.66 2.93
CA PHE A 148 9.62 8.26 2.77
C PHE A 148 8.66 9.43 2.56
N ARG A 149 9.19 10.62 2.27
CA ARG A 149 8.37 11.76 1.83
C ARG A 149 7.75 11.45 0.46
N PRO A 150 6.54 11.97 0.15
CA PRO A 150 5.89 11.74 -1.13
C PRO A 150 6.79 11.99 -2.35
N ARG A 151 7.53 13.11 -2.38
CA ARG A 151 8.46 13.39 -3.49
C ARG A 151 9.67 12.47 -3.51
N ALA A 152 10.22 12.10 -2.36
CA ALA A 152 11.34 11.17 -2.28
C ALA A 152 10.94 9.78 -2.78
N LEU A 153 9.74 9.32 -2.45
CA LEU A 153 9.19 8.06 -2.95
C LEU A 153 8.89 8.13 -4.44
N PHE A 154 8.34 9.25 -4.94
CA PHE A 154 8.11 9.46 -6.37
C PHE A 154 9.40 9.24 -7.19
N GLU A 155 10.49 9.88 -6.76
CA GLU A 155 11.82 9.72 -7.37
C GLU A 155 12.37 8.29 -7.20
N ARG A 156 12.28 7.73 -5.99
CA ARG A 156 12.76 6.36 -5.69
C ARG A 156 12.03 5.30 -6.53
N PHE A 157 10.76 5.52 -6.83
CA PHE A 157 9.94 4.62 -7.66
C PHE A 157 10.19 4.81 -9.16
N ASN A 158 11.04 5.78 -9.55
CA ASN A 158 11.34 6.10 -10.94
C ASN A 158 10.06 6.39 -11.74
N ILE A 159 9.15 7.19 -11.16
CA ILE A 159 7.90 7.58 -11.82
C ILE A 159 8.20 8.70 -12.82
N GLU A 160 7.92 8.45 -14.09
CA GLU A 160 8.06 9.45 -15.16
C GLU A 160 6.82 10.33 -15.28
N ALA A 161 5.63 9.73 -15.14
CA ALA A 161 4.37 10.44 -15.19
C ALA A 161 3.35 9.82 -14.23
N ILE A 162 2.64 10.68 -13.50
CA ILE A 162 1.49 10.31 -12.68
C ILE A 162 0.33 11.25 -12.99
N ALA A 163 -0.85 10.67 -13.21
CA ALA A 163 -2.09 11.42 -13.37
C ALA A 163 -3.00 11.21 -12.15
N THR A 164 -3.59 12.30 -11.67
CA THR A 164 -4.67 12.29 -10.67
C THR A 164 -6.03 12.48 -11.36
N THR A 165 -7.13 12.42 -10.61
CA THR A 165 -8.48 12.54 -11.16
C THR A 165 -9.31 13.45 -10.27
N GLU A 166 -9.64 14.62 -10.79
CA GLU A 166 -10.36 15.67 -10.07
C GLU A 166 -11.75 15.92 -10.69
N SER A 167 -12.65 16.47 -9.88
CA SER A 167 -13.95 16.96 -10.34
C SER A 167 -13.77 18.21 -11.22
N PRO A 168 -14.64 18.46 -12.22
CA PRO A 168 -14.61 19.70 -12.98
C PRO A 168 -14.92 20.96 -12.16
N LEU A 169 -15.34 20.81 -10.89
CA LEU A 169 -15.59 21.90 -9.95
C LEU A 169 -14.39 22.21 -9.04
N ASP A 170 -13.34 21.39 -9.08
CA ASP A 170 -12.18 21.56 -8.21
C ASP A 170 -11.28 22.69 -8.72
N GLU A 171 -10.67 23.43 -7.80
CA GLU A 171 -9.78 24.58 -8.12
C GLU A 171 -8.42 24.16 -8.71
N LEU A 172 -8.07 22.87 -8.66
CA LEU A 172 -6.79 22.30 -9.11
C LEU A 172 -5.54 22.94 -8.50
N LYS A 173 -5.66 23.62 -7.35
CA LYS A 173 -4.55 24.39 -6.72
C LYS A 173 -3.32 23.59 -6.29
N TRP A 174 -3.41 22.26 -6.27
CA TRP A 174 -2.33 21.36 -5.86
C TRP A 174 -1.53 20.80 -7.03
N HIS A 175 -1.95 21.08 -8.27
CA HIS A 175 -1.23 20.78 -9.50
C HIS A 175 -0.29 21.92 -9.89
#